data_AF-A0A699IPN4-F1
#
_entry.id   AF-A0A699IPN4-F1
#
_cell.length_a   1.000
_cell.length_b   1.000
_cell.length_c   1.000
_cell.angle_alpha   90.00
_cell.angle_beta   90.00
_cell.angle_gamma   90.00
#
_symmetry.space_group_name_H-M   'P 1'
#
loop_
_entity.id
_entity.type
_entity.pdbx_description
1 polymer ?
#
loop_
_entity_poly.entity_id
_entity_poly.type
_entity_poly.pdbx_seq_one_letter_code
_entity_poly.pdbx_strand_id
1 'polypeptide(L)'
;MVRDVLFDICRCVGISPKKEAPVNFLTDPSDGRSTLRPADVLVFGWVRGKNTCVDLTGVSPLVGLSSRGFTMGRAALKVASGKVTKHEKACIEIQHVFIPFAFDTFGFLALEAVELLSRVQRVMHSNVMTPRSTDVVFKHIGFAIQKGLAAHLVARLPFTTM
;
A
#
# COMPACT_ATOMS: atom_id res chain seq x y z
N MET A 1 -5.70 -4.53 7.19
CA MET A 1 -5.07 -3.79 8.31
C MET A 1 -4.24 -2.59 7.86
N VAL A 2 -3.13 -2.75 7.12
CA VAL A 2 -2.35 -1.57 6.64
C VAL A 2 -3.20 -0.62 5.80
N ARG A 3 -4.01 -1.18 4.88
CA ARG A 3 -5.01 -0.45 4.09
C ARG A 3 -5.97 0.35 4.95
N ASP A 4 -6.48 -0.26 6.01
CA ASP A 4 -7.47 0.36 6.91
C ASP A 4 -6.84 1.53 7.66
N VAL A 5 -5.64 1.32 8.20
CA VAL A 5 -4.87 2.37 8.87
C VAL A 5 -4.54 3.51 7.92
N LEU A 6 -4.11 3.22 6.69
CA LEU A 6 -3.85 4.25 5.68
C LEU A 6 -5.12 5.07 5.37
N PHE A 7 -6.24 4.39 5.17
CA PHE A 7 -7.53 5.04 4.93
C PHE A 7 -7.95 5.92 6.10
N ASP A 8 -7.83 5.41 7.34
CA ASP A 8 -8.24 6.13 8.54
C ASP A 8 -7.37 7.37 8.76
N ILE A 9 -6.05 7.25 8.58
CA ILE A 9 -5.12 8.40 8.63
C ILE A 9 -5.54 9.46 7.61
N CYS A 10 -5.73 9.07 6.34
CA CYS A 10 -6.15 9.99 5.29
C CYS A 10 -7.44 10.73 5.67
N ARG A 11 -8.46 9.99 6.12
CA ARG A 11 -9.75 10.57 6.55
C ARG A 11 -9.57 11.55 7.72
N CYS A 12 -8.78 11.20 8.72
CA CYS A 12 -8.55 12.03 9.90
C CYS A 12 -7.84 13.35 9.57
N VAL A 13 -7.02 13.38 8.52
CA VAL A 13 -6.26 14.59 8.13
C VAL A 13 -6.93 15.38 7.01
N GLY A 14 -8.20 15.08 6.68
CA GLY A 14 -8.97 15.80 5.66
C GLY A 14 -8.65 15.41 4.21
N ILE A 15 -7.90 14.31 3.99
CA ILE A 15 -7.74 13.71 2.66
C ILE A 15 -8.98 12.85 2.41
N SER A 16 -9.58 12.95 1.22
CA SER A 16 -10.78 12.16 0.85
C SER A 16 -10.39 10.79 0.29
N PRO A 17 -10.57 9.67 1.04
CA PRO A 17 -10.22 8.34 0.58
C PRO A 17 -11.47 7.48 0.32
N LYS A 18 -11.34 6.43 -0.48
CA LYS A 18 -12.36 5.39 -0.65
C LYS A 18 -11.69 4.02 -0.62
N LYS A 19 -12.10 3.15 0.32
CA LYS A 19 -11.64 1.75 0.36
C LYS A 19 -12.30 0.98 -0.77
N GLU A 20 -11.54 0.07 -1.40
CA GLU A 20 -12.08 -0.91 -2.34
C GLU A 20 -13.03 -0.30 -3.39
N ALA A 21 -12.66 0.88 -3.92
CA ALA A 21 -13.49 1.60 -4.88
C ALA A 21 -13.49 0.86 -6.23
N PRO A 22 -14.64 0.39 -6.76
CA PRO A 22 -14.68 -0.30 -8.05
C PRO A 22 -14.16 0.65 -9.14
N VAL A 23 -12.93 0.37 -9.59
CA VAL A 23 -12.33 0.96 -10.80
C VAL A 23 -12.37 -0.15 -11.83
N ASN A 24 -13.42 -0.16 -12.65
CA ASN A 24 -13.79 -1.22 -13.60
C ASN A 24 -12.80 -1.45 -14.76
N PHE A 25 -11.50 -1.17 -14.60
CA PHE A 25 -10.63 -0.86 -15.74
C PHE A 25 -9.24 -1.50 -15.69
N LEU A 26 -8.85 -2.17 -14.60
CA LEU A 26 -7.47 -2.61 -14.38
C LEU A 26 -7.09 -3.98 -14.99
N THR A 27 -7.71 -4.40 -16.10
CA THR A 27 -7.41 -5.71 -16.74
C THR A 27 -6.72 -5.55 -18.09
N ASP A 28 -5.77 -6.45 -18.38
CA ASP A 28 -5.37 -6.79 -19.74
C ASP A 28 -6.57 -7.41 -20.47
N PRO A 29 -6.98 -6.94 -21.66
CA PRO A 29 -8.09 -7.49 -22.43
C PRO A 29 -8.02 -9.03 -22.63
N SER A 30 -6.84 -9.63 -22.52
CA SER A 30 -6.61 -11.07 -22.70
C SER A 30 -7.04 -11.97 -21.53
N ASP A 31 -7.29 -11.44 -20.32
CA ASP A 31 -7.41 -12.27 -19.10
C ASP A 31 -8.85 -12.75 -18.79
N GLY A 32 -9.85 -12.36 -19.59
CA GLY A 32 -11.21 -12.96 -19.65
C GLY A 32 -12.04 -12.98 -18.34
N ARG A 33 -11.52 -12.51 -17.21
CA ARG A 33 -12.10 -12.62 -15.87
C ARG A 33 -12.62 -11.24 -15.43
N SER A 34 -13.89 -10.98 -15.72
CA SER A 34 -14.59 -9.69 -15.57
C SER A 34 -14.86 -9.22 -14.12
N THR A 35 -14.09 -9.67 -13.13
CA THR A 35 -14.29 -9.27 -11.73
C THR A 35 -12.94 -8.98 -11.06
N LEU A 36 -12.26 -7.92 -11.48
CA LEU A 36 -10.98 -7.53 -10.89
C LEU A 36 -11.16 -6.63 -9.66
N ARG A 37 -10.29 -6.86 -8.68
CA ARG A 37 -10.31 -6.18 -7.38
C ARG A 37 -10.03 -4.68 -7.54
N PRO A 38 -10.80 -3.83 -6.85
CA PRO A 38 -10.54 -2.41 -6.78
C PRO A 38 -9.18 -2.09 -6.17
N ALA A 39 -8.63 -0.90 -6.49
CA ALA A 39 -7.51 -0.34 -5.74
C ALA A 39 -7.80 -0.43 -4.24
N ASP A 40 -6.81 -0.83 -3.45
CA ASP A 40 -7.00 -0.99 -2.01
C ASP A 40 -7.47 0.32 -1.37
N VAL A 41 -6.90 1.46 -1.80
CA VAL A 41 -7.37 2.79 -1.46
C VAL A 41 -7.35 3.70 -2.70
N LEU A 42 -8.49 4.31 -3.02
CA LEU A 42 -8.58 5.42 -3.96
C LEU A 42 -8.50 6.74 -3.19
N VAL A 43 -7.60 7.64 -3.59
CA VAL A 43 -7.45 8.96 -2.98
C VAL A 43 -7.84 10.03 -4.00
N PHE A 44 -8.88 10.81 -3.69
CA PHE A 44 -9.39 11.82 -4.62
C PHE A 44 -8.48 13.05 -4.69
N GLY A 45 -8.29 13.59 -5.89
CA GLY A 45 -7.56 14.85 -6.09
C GLY A 45 -6.08 14.84 -5.65
N TRP A 46 -5.49 13.66 -5.43
CA TRP A 46 -4.20 13.53 -4.78
C TRP A 46 -3.04 14.06 -5.63
N VAL A 47 -2.76 13.51 -6.81
CA VAL A 47 -1.60 13.93 -7.62
C VAL A 47 -2.04 14.96 -8.66
N ARG A 48 -1.64 16.23 -8.47
CA ARG A 48 -1.97 17.35 -9.39
C ARG A 48 -3.47 17.43 -9.71
N GLY A 49 -4.32 17.19 -8.72
CA GLY A 49 -5.78 17.18 -8.87
C GLY A 49 -6.37 15.89 -9.47
N LYS A 50 -5.54 14.93 -9.90
CA LYS A 50 -6.00 13.61 -10.35
C LYS A 50 -6.23 12.66 -9.19
N ASN A 51 -7.21 11.79 -9.33
CA ASN A 51 -7.44 10.69 -8.41
C ASN A 51 -6.28 9.69 -8.47
N THR A 52 -5.98 9.05 -7.35
CA THR A 52 -4.83 8.14 -7.22
C THR A 52 -5.28 6.78 -6.71
N CYS A 53 -5.00 5.75 -7.48
CA CYS A 53 -5.19 4.35 -7.12
C CYS A 53 -3.96 3.86 -6.36
N VAL A 54 -4.09 3.68 -5.05
CA VAL A 54 -3.06 3.10 -4.19
C VAL A 54 -3.34 1.61 -4.03
N ASP A 55 -2.41 0.80 -4.51
CA ASP A 55 -2.46 -0.64 -4.37
C ASP A 55 -1.40 -1.08 -3.34
N LEU A 56 -1.83 -1.78 -2.29
CA LEU A 56 -0.95 -2.23 -1.22
C LEU A 56 -0.43 -3.64 -1.50
N THR A 57 0.87 -3.81 -1.36
CA THR A 57 1.53 -5.11 -1.50
C THR A 57 2.55 -5.33 -0.39
N GLY A 58 2.31 -6.34 0.44
CA GLY A 58 3.26 -6.85 1.41
C GLY A 58 3.91 -8.14 0.92
N VAL A 59 5.23 -8.25 1.02
CA VAL A 59 5.97 -9.47 0.65
C VAL A 59 6.88 -9.96 1.77
N SER A 60 7.09 -11.27 1.84
CA SER A 60 8.20 -11.81 2.63
C SER A 60 9.47 -11.80 1.75
N PRO A 61 10.56 -11.15 2.19
CA PRO A 61 11.79 -11.12 1.41
C PRO A 61 12.51 -12.48 1.35
N LEU A 62 12.08 -13.42 2.19
CA LEU A 62 12.66 -14.76 2.26
C LEU A 62 12.02 -15.75 1.28
N VAL A 63 10.87 -15.41 0.70
CA VAL A 63 10.20 -16.28 -0.28
C VAL A 63 11.00 -16.29 -1.58
N GLY A 64 11.39 -17.48 -2.03
CA GLY A 64 12.16 -17.65 -3.26
C GLY A 64 13.61 -17.21 -3.14
N LEU A 65 14.18 -17.25 -1.93
CA LEU A 65 15.61 -17.03 -1.72
C LEU A 65 16.41 -18.00 -2.62
N SER A 66 17.31 -17.44 -3.43
CA SER A 66 18.20 -18.22 -4.29
C SER A 66 19.62 -18.25 -3.72
N SER A 67 20.51 -19.00 -4.34
CA SER A 67 21.96 -18.99 -4.02
C SER A 67 22.58 -17.58 -4.02
N ARG A 68 21.95 -16.60 -4.67
CA ARG A 68 22.36 -15.18 -4.69
C ARG A 68 22.10 -14.41 -3.37
N GLY A 69 21.58 -15.07 -2.34
CA GLY A 69 21.38 -14.47 -1.01
C GLY A 69 20.23 -13.49 -0.93
N PHE A 70 20.11 -12.86 0.24
CA PHE A 70 19.11 -11.82 0.53
C PHE A 70 19.61 -10.44 0.09
N THR A 71 18.73 -9.67 -0.55
CA THR A 71 18.97 -8.26 -0.85
C THR A 71 17.75 -7.48 -0.36
N MET A 72 17.98 -6.50 0.52
CA MET A 72 16.93 -5.61 1.04
C MET A 72 16.08 -5.03 -0.09
N GLY A 73 14.76 -5.07 0.07
CA GLY A 73 13.81 -4.44 -0.85
C GLY A 73 13.67 -5.11 -2.22
N ARG A 74 14.56 -6.03 -2.63
CA ARG A 74 14.51 -6.67 -3.96
C ARG A 74 13.15 -7.34 -4.23
N ALA A 75 12.62 -8.07 -3.25
CA ALA A 75 11.34 -8.75 -3.38
C ALA A 75 10.20 -7.72 -3.54
N ALA A 76 10.19 -6.69 -2.70
CA ALA A 76 9.15 -5.66 -2.71
C ALA A 76 9.18 -4.86 -4.03
N LEU A 77 10.36 -4.43 -4.47
CA LEU A 77 10.56 -3.68 -5.72
C LEU A 77 10.19 -4.52 -6.94
N LYS A 78 10.53 -5.82 -6.95
CA LYS A 78 10.13 -6.73 -8.05
C LYS A 78 8.61 -6.80 -8.17
N VAL A 79 7.90 -6.94 -7.06
CA VAL A 79 6.43 -7.02 -7.08
C VAL A 79 5.81 -5.67 -7.40
N ALA A 80 6.35 -4.57 -6.87
CA ALA A 80 5.92 -3.22 -7.22
C ALA A 80 5.99 -2.98 -8.73
N SER A 81 7.15 -3.27 -9.34
CA SER A 81 7.35 -3.15 -10.80
C SER A 81 6.36 -4.02 -11.57
N GLY A 82 6.17 -5.27 -11.16
CA GLY A 82 5.18 -6.17 -11.78
C GLY A 82 3.73 -5.71 -11.64
N LYS A 83 3.40 -4.87 -10.65
CA LYS A 83 2.08 -4.25 -10.53
C LYS A 83 1.95 -2.99 -11.39
N VAL A 84 3.01 -2.19 -11.52
CA VAL A 84 3.02 -1.02 -12.43
C VAL A 84 2.76 -1.47 -13.86
N THR A 85 3.50 -2.47 -14.34
CA THR A 85 3.35 -2.97 -15.72
C THR A 85 1.94 -3.47 -16.03
N LYS A 86 1.23 -4.02 -15.03
CA LYS A 86 -0.12 -4.55 -15.19
C LYS A 86 -1.21 -3.49 -15.15
N HIS A 87 -1.07 -2.47 -14.29
CA HIS A 87 -2.20 -1.61 -13.93
C HIS A 87 -2.02 -0.13 -14.30
N GLU A 88 -0.79 0.33 -14.54
CA GLU A 88 -0.52 1.76 -14.76
C GLU A 88 -1.23 2.29 -16.01
N LYS A 89 -1.15 1.56 -17.13
CA LYS A 89 -1.79 1.95 -18.39
C LYS A 89 -3.29 2.18 -18.21
N ALA A 90 -3.96 1.24 -17.54
CA ALA A 90 -5.38 1.33 -17.24
C ALA A 90 -5.71 2.55 -16.36
N CYS A 91 -4.87 2.85 -15.35
CA CYS A 91 -5.05 4.07 -14.56
C CYS A 91 -4.91 5.34 -15.41
N ILE A 92 -3.94 5.39 -16.33
CA ILE A 92 -3.74 6.54 -17.21
C ILE A 92 -4.96 6.77 -18.12
N GLU A 93 -5.53 5.71 -18.69
CA GLU A 93 -6.71 5.78 -19.58
C GLU A 93 -7.92 6.44 -18.91
N ILE A 94 -8.09 6.24 -17.59
CA ILE A 94 -9.14 6.88 -16.79
C ILE A 94 -8.67 8.15 -16.07
N GLN A 95 -7.54 8.73 -16.48
CA GLN A 95 -6.93 9.92 -15.88
C GLN A 95 -6.59 9.82 -14.38
N HIS A 96 -6.34 8.62 -13.88
CA HIS A 96 -5.88 8.37 -12.53
C HIS A 96 -4.35 8.19 -12.50
N VAL A 97 -3.76 8.32 -11.31
CA VAL A 97 -2.35 7.98 -11.06
C VAL A 97 -2.30 6.67 -10.30
N PHE A 98 -1.45 5.74 -10.74
CA PHE A 98 -1.22 4.50 -10.03
C PHE A 98 -0.05 4.67 -9.06
N ILE A 99 -0.20 4.21 -7.81
CA ILE A 99 0.90 4.15 -6.84
C ILE A 99 1.03 2.72 -6.31
N PRO A 100 2.13 2.02 -6.62
CA PRO A 100 2.45 0.74 -5.99
C PRO A 100 2.96 0.99 -4.57
N PHE A 101 2.11 0.76 -3.57
CA PHE A 101 2.52 0.79 -2.16
C PHE A 101 3.12 -0.57 -1.78
N ALA A 102 4.42 -0.74 -2.02
CA ALA A 102 5.11 -1.99 -1.72
C ALA A 102 5.92 -1.91 -0.43
N PHE A 103 5.82 -2.96 0.39
CA PHE A 103 6.59 -3.13 1.61
C PHE A 103 6.98 -4.59 1.83
N ASP A 104 8.01 -4.83 2.62
CA ASP A 104 8.37 -6.18 3.06
C ASP A 104 8.21 -6.39 4.57
N THR A 105 8.24 -7.66 4.98
CA THR A 105 8.07 -8.04 6.39
C THR A 105 9.24 -7.64 7.28
N PHE A 106 10.37 -7.23 6.72
CA PHE A 106 11.54 -6.73 7.45
C PHE A 106 11.53 -5.21 7.62
N GLY A 107 10.49 -4.54 7.10
CA GLY A 107 10.30 -3.10 7.27
C GLY A 107 10.77 -2.26 6.09
N PHE A 108 11.16 -2.86 4.96
CA PHE A 108 11.40 -2.09 3.73
C PHE A 108 10.10 -1.45 3.25
N LEU A 109 10.20 -0.19 2.80
CA LEU A 109 9.17 0.51 2.05
C LEU A 109 9.76 0.93 0.70
N ALA A 110 9.03 0.70 -0.39
CA ALA A 110 9.39 1.23 -1.70
C ALA A 110 9.31 2.77 -1.71
N LEU A 111 10.03 3.40 -2.63
CA LEU A 111 10.13 4.86 -2.73
C LEU A 111 8.74 5.51 -2.84
N GLU A 112 7.88 4.96 -3.68
CA GLU A 112 6.53 5.45 -3.94
C GLU A 112 5.65 5.40 -2.67
N ALA A 113 5.84 4.36 -1.83
CA ALA A 113 5.18 4.27 -0.54
C ALA A 113 5.70 5.35 0.44
N VAL A 114 7.03 5.55 0.50
CA VAL A 114 7.65 6.58 1.35
C VAL A 114 7.20 7.98 0.93
N GLU A 115 7.16 8.29 -0.36
CA GLU A 115 6.70 9.57 -0.89
C GLU A 115 5.23 9.81 -0.56
N LEU A 116 4.37 8.79 -0.71
CA LEU A 116 2.96 8.87 -0.32
C LEU A 116 2.82 9.21 1.16
N LEU A 117 3.47 8.46 2.05
CA LEU A 117 3.37 8.66 3.50
C LEU A 117 3.95 10.01 3.94
N SER A 118 5.08 10.42 3.35
CA SER A 118 5.70 11.72 3.63
C SER A 118 4.77 12.87 3.28
N ARG A 119 4.05 12.75 2.17
CA ARG A 119 3.07 13.76 1.76
C ARG A 119 1.83 13.74 2.64
N VAL A 120 1.31 12.56 3.04
CA VAL A 120 0.21 12.46 4.01
C VAL A 120 0.61 13.12 5.34
N GLN A 121 1.84 12.87 5.80
CA GLN A 121 2.35 13.50 7.02
C GLN A 121 2.46 15.03 6.89
N ARG A 122 2.84 15.55 5.72
CA ARG A 122 2.82 17.00 5.46
C ARG A 122 1.42 17.58 5.56
N VAL A 123 0.41 16.92 5.00
CA VAL A 123 -0.99 17.34 5.12
C VAL A 123 -1.45 17.33 6.57
N MET A 124 -1.11 16.27 7.32
CA MET A 124 -1.39 16.19 8.76
C MET A 124 -0.79 17.37 9.53
N HIS A 125 0.47 17.71 9.26
CA HIS A 125 1.14 18.85 9.90
C HIS A 125 0.49 20.19 9.58
N SER A 126 -0.09 20.35 8.39
CA SER A 126 -0.83 21.57 8.04
C SER A 126 -2.20 21.66 8.71
N ASN A 127 -2.86 20.52 8.94
CA ASN A 127 -4.27 20.47 9.35
C ASN A 127 -4.48 20.22 10.85
N VAL A 128 -3.51 19.66 11.58
CA VAL A 128 -3.65 19.28 12.99
C VAL A 128 -2.88 20.24 13.90
N MET A 129 -3.60 20.94 14.78
CA MET A 129 -3.09 21.96 15.72
C MET A 129 -2.47 21.39 17.00
N THR A 130 -1.64 20.34 16.91
CA THR A 130 -0.97 19.73 18.08
C THR A 130 0.55 19.72 17.93
N PRO A 131 1.33 19.57 19.02
CA PRO A 131 2.80 19.55 18.95
C PRO A 131 3.29 18.58 17.88
N ARG A 132 4.19 19.05 17.01
CA ARG A 132 4.70 18.35 15.82
C ARG A 132 5.41 17.06 16.22
N SER A 133 4.67 15.98 16.41
CA SER A 133 5.26 14.65 16.46
C SER A 133 5.70 14.29 15.05
N THR A 134 7.01 14.17 14.86
CA THR A 134 7.56 13.66 13.61
C THR A 134 7.25 12.16 13.53
N ASP A 135 6.84 11.75 12.33
CA ASP A 135 6.77 10.35 11.89
C ASP A 135 5.58 9.55 12.43
N VAL A 136 4.53 10.23 12.90
CA VAL A 136 3.29 9.55 13.36
C VAL A 136 2.70 8.68 12.26
N VAL A 137 2.66 9.15 11.02
CA VAL A 137 2.09 8.39 9.90
C VAL A 137 2.90 7.10 9.68
N PHE A 138 4.24 7.23 9.63
CA PHE A 138 5.14 6.08 9.50
C PHE A 138 5.01 5.10 10.67
N LYS A 139 4.91 5.59 11.91
CA LYS A 139 4.72 4.76 13.11
C LYS A 139 3.42 3.96 13.06
N HIS A 140 2.31 4.59 12.68
CA HIS A 140 1.02 3.91 12.57
C HIS A 140 1.05 2.84 11.47
N ILE A 141 1.66 3.13 10.33
CA ILE A 141 1.81 2.15 9.24
C ILE A 141 2.75 1.02 9.65
N GLY A 142 3.91 1.31 10.24
CA GLY A 142 4.86 0.31 10.72
C GLY A 142 4.23 -0.62 11.76
N PHE A 143 3.49 -0.04 12.72
CA PHE A 143 2.71 -0.82 13.69
C PHE A 143 1.66 -1.69 13.00
N ALA A 144 0.97 -1.17 11.98
CA ALA A 144 -0.02 -1.94 11.22
C ALA A 144 0.62 -3.12 10.46
N ILE A 145 1.82 -2.93 9.90
CA ILE A 145 2.56 -4.02 9.26
C ILE A 145 2.90 -5.10 10.31
N GLN A 146 3.55 -4.72 11.40
CA GLN A 146 3.98 -5.66 12.45
C GLN A 146 2.80 -6.41 13.08
N LYS A 147 1.72 -5.70 13.44
CA LYS A 147 0.52 -6.34 14.00
C LYS A 147 -0.16 -7.26 12.99
N GLY A 148 -0.13 -6.93 11.69
CA GLY A 148 -0.65 -7.80 10.63
C GLY A 148 0.17 -9.08 10.45
N LEU A 149 1.49 -8.99 10.63
CA LEU A 149 2.40 -10.14 10.63
C LEU A 149 2.18 -11.03 11.85
N ALA A 150 2.08 -10.43 13.04
CA ALA A 150 1.79 -11.16 14.27
C ALA A 150 0.48 -11.95 14.16
N ALA A 151 -0.59 -11.32 13.65
CA ALA A 151 -1.87 -11.99 13.42
C ALA A 151 -1.75 -13.19 12.46
N HIS A 152 -1.01 -13.05 11.36
CA HIS A 152 -0.76 -14.16 10.43
C HIS A 152 0.05 -15.31 11.04
N LEU A 153 1.04 -15.00 11.88
CA LEU A 153 1.83 -16.02 12.58
C LEU A 153 0.98 -16.75 13.61
N VAL A 154 0.24 -16.02 14.45
CA VAL A 154 -0.64 -16.60 15.48
C VAL A 154 -1.71 -17.49 14.86
N ALA A 155 -2.33 -17.07 13.75
CA ALA A 155 -3.34 -17.87 13.04
C ALA A 155 -2.79 -19.19 12.45
N ARG A 156 -1.47 -19.37 12.42
CA ARG A 156 -0.78 -20.57 11.90
C ARG A 156 -0.08 -21.38 12.98
N LEU A 157 -0.19 -20.99 14.25
CA LEU A 157 0.32 -21.81 15.34
C LEU A 157 -0.48 -23.12 15.38
N PRO A 158 0.17 -24.28 15.55
CA PRO A 158 -0.55 -25.53 15.74
C PRO A 158 -1.42 -25.39 16.99
N PHE A 159 -2.67 -25.84 16.90
CA PHE A 159 -3.51 -25.99 18.08
C PHE A 159 -2.83 -26.99 19.00
N THR A 160 -2.28 -26.55 20.13
CA THR A 160 -1.96 -27.45 21.21
C THR A 160 -3.28 -27.91 21.80
N THR A 161 -3.76 -29.06 21.36
CA THR A 161 -4.71 -29.87 22.12
C THR A 161 -4.03 -30.22 23.43
N MET A 162 -4.43 -29.54 24.51
CA MET A 162 -4.25 -30.03 25.87
C MET A 162 -5.33 -31.06 26.19
#